data_AF-A0A430RKL0-F1
#
_entry.id   AF-A0A430RKL0-F1
#
_cell.length_a   1.000
_cell.length_b   1.000
_cell.length_c   1.000
_cell.angle_alpha   90.00
_cell.angle_beta   90.00
_cell.angle_gamma   90.00
#
_symmetry.space_group_name_H-M   'P 1'
#
loop_
_entity.id
_entity.type
_entity.pdbx_description
1 polymer ?
#
loop_
_entity_poly.entity_id
_entity_poly.type
_entity_poly.pdbx_seq_one_letter_code
_entity_poly.pdbx_strand_id
1 'polypeptide(L)'
;GKGEGPLRLLLEGKELPGEVWAEGTLEGLSLSGRARYQLERGLRLEAQGVFQGRLPEVFLEGQGSLLGEGEALPFRFAYRYRGGALPVEGLSLAGEGEGYRISLKEGHLSLDLDKDLTPFGFPVRLWAQAEGPWQEALQVRLERPEGEVSGRVWLWPLRAELQGEVLGERVGLRYQ
;
A
#
# COMPACT_ATOMS: atom_id res chain seq x y z
N GLY A 1 -39.70 10.72 9.31
CA GLY A 1 -39.86 10.27 10.70
C GLY A 1 -38.61 10.65 11.47
N LYS A 2 -38.76 11.11 12.73
CA LYS A 2 -37.63 11.46 13.59
C LYS A 2 -36.86 10.18 13.95
N GLY A 3 -35.75 9.94 13.25
CA GLY A 3 -34.85 8.82 13.54
C GLY A 3 -33.91 9.21 14.68
N GLU A 4 -34.37 9.11 15.92
CA GLU A 4 -33.55 9.28 17.12
C GLU A 4 -32.93 7.93 17.47
N GLY A 5 -31.85 7.56 16.77
CA GLY A 5 -31.11 6.34 17.07
C GLY A 5 -29.84 6.19 16.22
N PRO A 6 -28.81 5.49 16.74
CA PRO A 6 -27.57 5.27 16.02
C PRO A 6 -27.82 4.48 14.72
N LEU A 7 -27.31 5.00 13.61
CA LEU A 7 -27.35 4.34 12.32
C LEU A 7 -26.20 3.33 12.23
N ARG A 8 -26.52 2.07 11.95
CA ARG A 8 -25.52 1.05 11.65
C ARG A 8 -25.18 1.07 10.17
N LEU A 9 -23.89 1.05 9.86
CA LEU A 9 -23.35 1.08 8.51
C LEU A 9 -22.63 -0.25 8.25
N LEU A 10 -22.92 -0.85 7.10
CA LEU A 10 -22.20 -1.98 6.54
C LEU A 10 -21.79 -1.60 5.12
N LEU A 11 -20.51 -1.74 4.81
CA LEU A 11 -19.96 -1.39 3.50
C LEU A 11 -19.13 -2.55 2.97
N GLU A 12 -19.46 -2.96 1.76
CA GLU A 12 -18.74 -3.98 0.98
C GLU A 12 -18.22 -3.31 -0.30
N GLY A 13 -16.91 -3.27 -0.48
CA GLY A 13 -16.28 -2.67 -1.65
C GLY A 13 -16.21 -3.66 -2.80
N LYS A 14 -16.84 -3.33 -3.94
CA LYS A 14 -16.83 -4.16 -5.17
C LYS A 14 -15.93 -3.63 -6.29
N GLU A 15 -15.44 -2.40 -6.17
CA GLU A 15 -14.66 -1.71 -7.22
C GLU A 15 -13.15 -1.68 -6.93
N LEU A 16 -12.72 -2.27 -5.81
CA LEU A 16 -11.31 -2.39 -5.46
C LEU A 16 -10.78 -3.73 -5.96
N PRO A 17 -9.47 -3.84 -6.25
CA PRO A 17 -8.86 -5.08 -6.70
C PRO A 17 -8.93 -6.22 -5.66
N GLY A 18 -9.25 -5.89 -4.41
CA GLY A 18 -9.48 -6.82 -3.31
C GLY A 18 -10.84 -6.61 -2.63
N GLU A 19 -11.09 -7.38 -1.59
CA GLU A 19 -12.32 -7.38 -0.81
C GLU A 19 -12.19 -6.42 0.37
N VAL A 20 -13.14 -5.47 0.47
CA VAL A 20 -13.24 -4.54 1.61
C VAL A 20 -14.52 -4.83 2.38
N TRP A 21 -14.39 -4.91 3.70
CA TRP A 21 -15.52 -4.93 4.62
C TRP A 21 -15.34 -3.84 5.66
N ALA A 22 -16.36 -3.04 5.89
CA ALA A 22 -16.40 -2.10 6.98
C ALA A 22 -17.73 -2.13 7.71
N GLU A 23 -17.66 -2.06 9.03
CA GLU A 23 -18.81 -1.94 9.92
C GLU A 23 -18.64 -0.69 10.78
N GLY A 24 -19.72 0.05 11.01
CA GLY A 24 -19.66 1.27 11.79
C GLY A 24 -20.98 1.73 12.37
N THR A 25 -20.88 2.68 13.27
CA THR A 25 -22.01 3.37 13.90
C THR A 25 -21.88 4.86 13.64
N LEU A 26 -22.97 5.47 13.19
CA LEU A 26 -23.13 6.91 13.02
C LEU A 26 -24.18 7.41 14.01
N GLU A 27 -23.77 8.28 14.93
CA GLU A 27 -24.64 8.94 15.90
C GLU A 27 -24.53 10.46 15.75
N GLY A 28 -25.58 11.10 15.23
CA GLY A 28 -25.52 12.48 14.78
C GLY A 28 -24.49 12.64 13.66
N LEU A 29 -23.36 13.29 13.95
CA LEU A 29 -22.23 13.44 13.01
C LEU A 29 -21.00 12.63 13.44
N SER A 30 -21.06 11.94 14.57
CA SER A 30 -19.97 11.12 15.08
C SER A 30 -20.00 9.76 14.39
N LEU A 31 -18.93 9.43 13.68
CA LEU A 31 -18.75 8.17 12.98
C LEU A 31 -17.67 7.36 13.69
N SER A 32 -17.91 6.07 13.91
CA SER A 32 -16.90 5.14 14.44
C SER A 32 -17.10 3.74 13.88
N GLY A 33 -16.04 2.93 13.81
CA GLY A 33 -16.16 1.57 13.29
C GLY A 33 -14.83 0.90 13.00
N ARG A 34 -14.91 -0.18 12.23
CA ARG A 34 -13.80 -1.03 11.84
C ARG A 34 -13.84 -1.34 10.36
N ALA A 35 -12.67 -1.49 9.77
CA ALA A 35 -12.51 -1.88 8.38
C ALA A 35 -11.50 -3.03 8.26
N ARG A 36 -11.71 -3.87 7.27
CA ARG A 36 -10.81 -4.95 6.85
C ARG A 36 -10.67 -4.90 5.33
N TYR A 37 -9.48 -5.24 4.86
CA TYR A 37 -9.15 -5.35 3.46
C TYR A 37 -8.34 -6.62 3.23
N GLN A 38 -8.68 -7.35 2.18
CA GLN A 38 -7.94 -8.52 1.73
C GLN A 38 -7.75 -8.44 0.21
N LEU A 39 -6.55 -8.72 -0.25
CA LEU A 39 -6.21 -8.79 -1.68
C LEU A 39 -5.41 -10.06 -1.93
N GLU A 40 -5.90 -10.91 -2.83
CA GLU A 40 -5.24 -12.14 -3.27
C GLU A 40 -5.11 -12.13 -4.80
N ARG A 41 -4.09 -11.45 -5.33
CA ARG A 41 -3.82 -11.36 -6.78
C ARG A 41 -2.32 -11.35 -7.07
N GLY A 42 -1.72 -12.52 -7.24
CA GLY A 42 -0.27 -12.67 -7.42
C GLY A 42 0.56 -12.34 -6.17
N LEU A 43 -0.03 -11.65 -5.19
CA LEU A 43 0.44 -11.40 -3.85
C LEU A 43 -0.76 -11.50 -2.89
N ARG A 44 -0.49 -11.76 -1.61
CA ARG A 44 -1.50 -11.73 -0.55
C ARG A 44 -1.26 -10.54 0.36
N LEU A 45 -2.27 -9.70 0.53
CA LEU A 45 -2.23 -8.52 1.39
C LEU A 45 -3.45 -8.52 2.29
N GLU A 46 -3.22 -8.36 3.59
CA GLU A 46 -4.29 -8.22 4.59
C GLU A 46 -4.08 -6.92 5.36
N ALA A 47 -5.15 -6.18 5.60
CA ALA A 47 -5.13 -5.00 6.44
C ALA A 47 -6.40 -4.88 7.26
N GLN A 48 -6.28 -4.33 8.45
CA GLN A 48 -7.40 -4.02 9.32
C GLN A 48 -7.17 -2.70 10.03
N GLY A 49 -8.24 -1.99 10.34
CA GLY A 49 -8.16 -0.73 11.04
C GLY A 49 -9.45 -0.34 11.74
N VAL A 50 -9.33 0.70 12.56
CA VAL A 50 -10.44 1.36 13.25
C VAL A 50 -10.57 2.76 12.68
N PHE A 51 -11.79 3.18 12.39
CA PHE A 51 -12.06 4.56 12.01
C PHE A 51 -12.92 5.25 13.05
N GLN A 52 -12.67 6.53 13.26
CA GLN A 52 -13.41 7.39 14.16
C GLN A 52 -13.30 8.85 13.77
N GLY A 53 -14.31 9.65 14.08
CA GLY A 53 -14.26 11.08 13.86
C GLY A 53 -15.64 11.73 13.83
N ARG A 54 -15.67 13.00 13.42
CA ARG A 54 -16.88 13.78 13.24
C ARG A 54 -16.92 14.29 11.81
N LEU A 55 -17.95 13.90 11.05
CA LEU A 55 -18.06 14.24 9.63
C LEU A 55 -17.94 15.76 9.40
N PRO A 56 -17.19 16.19 8.36
CA PRO A 56 -16.52 15.37 7.35
C PRO A 56 -15.13 14.84 7.76
N GLU A 57 -14.66 15.13 8.96
CA GLU A 57 -13.33 14.75 9.44
C GLU A 57 -13.35 13.34 10.04
N VAL A 58 -12.65 12.41 9.38
CA VAL A 58 -12.55 11.02 9.81
C VAL A 58 -11.09 10.60 9.85
N PHE A 59 -10.72 9.92 10.91
CA PHE A 59 -9.42 9.32 11.09
C PHE A 59 -9.55 7.80 11.01
N LEU A 60 -8.65 7.16 10.30
CA LEU A 60 -8.51 5.70 10.21
C LEU A 60 -7.10 5.34 10.65
N GLU A 61 -6.96 4.39 11.56
CA GLU A 61 -5.65 3.83 11.92
C GLU A 61 -5.71 2.31 11.86
N GLY A 62 -4.60 1.69 11.52
CA GLY A 62 -4.59 0.26 11.34
C GLY A 62 -3.22 -0.32 11.10
N GLN A 63 -3.25 -1.61 10.80
CA GLN A 63 -2.08 -2.39 10.47
C GLN A 63 -2.43 -3.38 9.36
N GLY A 64 -1.42 -3.78 8.62
CA GLY A 64 -1.54 -4.81 7.61
C GLY A 64 -0.24 -5.56 7.44
N SER A 65 -0.27 -6.53 6.53
CA SER A 65 0.90 -7.31 6.17
C SER A 65 0.78 -7.77 4.72
N LEU A 66 1.89 -7.66 3.99
CA LEU A 66 2.08 -8.48 2.79
C LEU A 66 2.48 -9.88 3.26
N LEU A 67 1.80 -10.91 2.79
CA LEU A 67 1.98 -12.30 3.23
C LEU A 67 2.61 -13.11 2.10
N GLY A 68 3.61 -13.91 2.47
CA GLY A 68 4.27 -14.88 1.64
C GLY A 68 4.39 -16.24 2.33
N GLU A 69 4.96 -17.22 1.64
CA GLU A 69 5.21 -18.56 2.16
C GLU A 69 6.24 -18.53 3.29
N GLY A 70 5.76 -18.61 4.54
CA GLY A 70 6.63 -18.56 5.73
C GLY A 70 7.17 -17.17 6.08
N GLU A 71 6.70 -16.13 5.38
CA GLU A 71 7.18 -14.76 5.55
C GLU A 71 6.04 -13.73 5.57
N ALA A 72 6.23 -12.63 6.29
CA ALA A 72 5.32 -11.49 6.30
C ALA A 72 6.07 -10.15 6.37
N LEU A 73 5.59 -9.15 5.62
CA LEU A 73 6.04 -7.77 5.71
C LEU A 73 4.98 -6.92 6.41
N PRO A 74 5.04 -6.78 7.75
CA PRO A 74 4.09 -5.97 8.49
C PRO A 74 4.25 -4.47 8.23
N PHE A 75 3.15 -3.76 8.25
CA PHE A 75 3.13 -2.31 8.23
C PHE A 75 1.99 -1.77 9.09
N ARG A 76 2.12 -0.52 9.51
CA ARG A 76 1.08 0.28 10.16
C ARG A 76 0.73 1.44 9.26
N PHE A 77 -0.53 1.85 9.31
CA PHE A 77 -1.00 2.99 8.54
C PHE A 77 -1.94 3.85 9.37
N ALA A 78 -2.01 5.12 9.01
CA ALA A 78 -2.99 6.05 9.49
C ALA A 78 -3.43 6.95 8.35
N TYR A 79 -4.70 7.31 8.30
CA TYR A 79 -5.27 8.17 7.29
C TYR A 79 -6.15 9.23 7.95
N ARG A 80 -5.85 10.50 7.68
CA ARG A 80 -6.67 11.64 8.14
C ARG A 80 -7.40 12.26 6.96
N TYR A 81 -8.70 11.98 6.88
CA TYR A 81 -9.60 12.61 5.93
C TYR A 81 -10.17 13.90 6.50
N ARG A 82 -10.08 15.00 5.74
CA ARG A 82 -10.59 16.33 6.15
C ARG A 82 -11.79 16.81 5.32
N GLY A 83 -12.39 15.95 4.52
CA GLY A 83 -13.41 16.32 3.54
C GLY A 83 -12.81 16.73 2.19
N GLY A 84 -13.47 16.35 1.09
CA GLY A 84 -13.07 16.69 -0.28
C GLY A 84 -12.34 15.54 -0.97
N ALA A 85 -11.25 15.87 -1.69
CA ALA A 85 -10.42 14.86 -2.33
C ALA A 85 -9.76 13.93 -1.28
N LEU A 86 -9.25 12.78 -1.72
CA LEU A 86 -8.48 11.85 -0.88
C LEU A 86 -6.96 12.11 -1.08
N PRO A 87 -6.35 13.10 -0.40
CA PRO A 87 -4.93 13.40 -0.54
C PRO A 87 -4.07 12.30 0.05
N VAL A 88 -2.96 12.00 -0.61
CA VAL A 88 -1.89 11.12 -0.10
C VAL A 88 -1.18 11.74 1.11
N GLU A 89 -1.21 13.07 1.24
CA GLU A 89 -0.67 13.80 2.39
C GLU A 89 -1.42 13.46 3.69
N GLY A 90 -2.67 12.99 3.57
CA GLY A 90 -3.44 12.46 4.69
C GLY A 90 -3.01 11.07 5.12
N LEU A 91 -2.22 10.35 4.32
CA LEU A 91 -1.73 9.00 4.58
C LEU A 91 -0.38 9.05 5.30
N SER A 92 -0.28 8.25 6.35
CA SER A 92 0.96 7.83 6.97
C SER A 92 1.08 6.31 6.87
N LEU A 93 2.23 5.81 6.46
CA LEU A 93 2.54 4.38 6.37
C LEU A 93 3.92 4.17 6.98
N ALA A 94 4.10 3.12 7.78
CA ALA A 94 5.40 2.73 8.29
C ALA A 94 5.50 1.20 8.37
N GLY A 95 6.60 0.64 7.90
CA GLY A 95 6.88 -0.79 7.99
C GLY A 95 8.37 -1.03 8.09
N GLU A 96 8.77 -2.02 8.88
CA GLU A 96 10.17 -2.38 9.06
C GLU A 96 10.28 -3.86 9.41
N GLY A 97 11.26 -4.51 8.81
CA GLY A 97 11.64 -5.90 9.09
C GLY A 97 12.88 -6.28 8.30
N GLU A 98 13.15 -7.57 8.20
CA GLU A 98 14.34 -8.06 7.52
C GLU A 98 14.31 -7.70 6.02
N GLY A 99 15.33 -6.95 5.58
CA GLY A 99 15.46 -6.54 4.18
C GLY A 99 14.43 -5.51 3.72
N TYR A 100 13.68 -4.86 4.62
CA TYR A 100 12.80 -3.75 4.22
C TYR A 100 12.58 -2.70 5.33
N ARG A 101 12.52 -1.44 4.92
CA ARG A 101 12.06 -0.30 5.70
C ARG A 101 11.30 0.64 4.76
N ILE A 102 10.09 1.01 5.15
CA ILE A 102 9.25 1.95 4.41
C ILE A 102 8.64 2.97 5.37
N SER A 103 8.64 4.23 4.97
CA SER A 103 7.93 5.31 5.65
C SER A 103 7.32 6.23 4.60
N LEU A 104 6.02 6.47 4.68
CA LEU A 104 5.33 7.53 3.95
C LEU A 104 4.71 8.47 4.98
N LYS A 105 5.03 9.76 4.92
CA LYS A 105 4.41 10.76 5.80
C LYS A 105 4.38 12.10 5.09
N GLU A 106 3.21 12.76 5.09
CA GLU A 106 3.05 14.10 4.49
C GLU A 106 3.59 14.15 3.04
N GLY A 107 3.33 13.09 2.27
CA GLY A 107 3.78 12.95 0.88
C GLY A 107 5.27 12.63 0.70
N HIS A 108 6.05 12.45 1.77
CA HIS A 108 7.46 12.06 1.70
C HIS A 108 7.60 10.55 1.92
N LEU A 109 8.19 9.87 0.93
CA LEU A 109 8.53 8.45 0.93
C LEU A 109 10.01 8.28 1.26
N SER A 110 10.29 7.42 2.23
CA SER A 110 11.58 6.80 2.48
C SER A 110 11.41 5.29 2.30
N LEU A 111 12.18 4.69 1.41
CA LEU A 111 12.16 3.27 1.11
C LEU A 111 13.58 2.74 1.03
N ASP A 112 13.83 1.66 1.76
CA ASP A 112 14.99 0.80 1.61
C ASP A 112 14.48 -0.64 1.57
N LEU A 113 14.68 -1.33 0.47
CA LEU A 113 14.20 -2.68 0.23
C LEU A 113 15.32 -3.47 -0.44
N ASP A 114 15.68 -4.60 0.14
CA ASP A 114 16.56 -5.61 -0.45
C ASP A 114 16.02 -6.98 -0.04
N LYS A 115 15.24 -7.59 -0.93
CA LYS A 115 14.46 -8.76 -0.56
C LYS A 115 14.26 -9.75 -1.69
N ASP A 116 14.37 -11.04 -1.37
CA ASP A 116 13.88 -12.11 -2.23
C ASP A 116 12.35 -12.11 -2.19
N LEU A 117 11.71 -11.90 -3.34
CA LEU A 117 10.26 -11.88 -3.46
C LEU A 117 9.65 -13.26 -3.74
N THR A 118 10.47 -14.32 -3.80
CA THR A 118 10.00 -15.69 -4.08
C THR A 118 8.91 -16.13 -3.11
N PRO A 119 9.03 -15.92 -1.77
CA PRO A 119 7.96 -16.24 -0.83
C PRO A 119 6.63 -15.53 -1.16
N PHE A 120 6.67 -14.39 -1.84
CA PHE A 120 5.51 -13.58 -2.20
C PHE A 120 4.98 -13.87 -3.62
N GLY A 121 5.47 -14.91 -4.29
CA GLY A 121 5.01 -15.35 -5.61
C GLY A 121 5.81 -14.76 -6.79
N PHE A 122 6.89 -14.02 -6.54
CA PHE A 122 7.73 -13.44 -7.59
C PHE A 122 9.15 -13.99 -7.51
N PRO A 123 9.60 -14.84 -8.46
CA PRO A 123 10.92 -15.49 -8.39
C PRO A 123 12.05 -14.53 -8.78
N VAL A 124 12.19 -13.43 -8.04
CA VAL A 124 13.15 -12.34 -8.26
C VAL A 124 13.61 -11.79 -6.91
N ARG A 125 14.86 -11.37 -6.82
CA ARG A 125 15.31 -10.47 -5.75
C ARG A 125 15.06 -9.04 -6.19
N LEU A 126 14.39 -8.25 -5.35
CA LEU A 126 14.14 -6.85 -5.57
C LEU A 126 15.00 -6.02 -4.62
N TRP A 127 15.80 -5.14 -5.20
CA TRP A 127 16.36 -3.99 -4.52
C TRP A 127 15.60 -2.73 -4.93
N ALA A 128 15.17 -1.91 -3.98
CA ALA A 128 14.55 -0.62 -4.25
C ALA A 128 14.94 0.43 -3.21
N GLN A 129 15.19 1.65 -3.67
CA GLN A 129 15.50 2.78 -2.80
C GLN A 129 14.81 4.06 -3.25
N ALA A 130 14.29 4.81 -2.29
CA ALA A 130 13.73 6.15 -2.50
C ALA A 130 13.87 7.01 -1.25
N GLU A 131 14.08 8.31 -1.43
CA GLU A 131 14.01 9.32 -0.37
C GLU A 131 13.52 10.63 -1.00
N GLY A 132 12.38 11.14 -0.54
CA GLY A 132 11.81 12.40 -1.02
C GLY A 132 10.32 12.31 -1.34
N PRO A 133 9.78 13.18 -2.20
CA PRO A 133 8.36 13.15 -2.58
C PRO A 133 7.97 11.81 -3.20
N TRP A 134 6.82 11.25 -2.82
CA TRP A 134 6.39 9.92 -3.26
C TRP A 134 6.10 9.81 -4.77
N GLN A 135 5.92 10.94 -5.46
CA GLN A 135 5.76 10.99 -6.92
C GLN A 135 7.09 10.88 -7.66
N GLU A 136 8.22 11.04 -6.98
CA GLU A 136 9.54 10.89 -7.59
C GLU A 136 9.85 9.43 -7.92
N ALA A 137 10.85 9.25 -8.79
CA ALA A 137 11.25 7.92 -9.21
C ALA A 137 11.93 7.14 -8.09
N LEU A 138 11.49 5.90 -7.86
CA LEU A 138 12.25 4.92 -7.08
C LEU A 138 13.34 4.33 -7.96
N GLN A 139 14.56 4.21 -7.43
CA GLN A 139 15.57 3.38 -8.06
C GLN A 139 15.26 1.93 -7.74
N VAL A 140 15.24 1.08 -8.75
CA VAL A 140 14.96 -0.35 -8.58
C VAL A 140 15.96 -1.19 -9.33
N ARG A 141 16.19 -2.40 -8.83
CA ARG A 141 16.98 -3.44 -9.46
C ARG A 141 16.34 -4.78 -9.16
N LEU A 142 16.10 -5.55 -10.21
CA LEU A 142 15.53 -6.89 -10.18
C LEU A 142 16.61 -7.86 -10.61
N GLU A 143 16.93 -8.80 -9.74
CA GLU A 143 17.97 -9.80 -9.94
C GLU A 143 17.35 -11.20 -10.02
N ARG A 144 17.83 -11.98 -10.98
CA ARG A 144 17.53 -13.40 -11.18
C ARG A 144 18.82 -14.16 -11.53
N PRO A 145 18.85 -15.49 -11.39
CA PRO A 145 19.97 -16.29 -11.89
C PRO A 145 20.26 -16.05 -13.38
N GLU A 146 19.23 -15.74 -14.16
CA GLU A 146 19.32 -15.51 -15.60
C GLU A 146 19.81 -14.11 -15.97
N GLY A 147 19.87 -13.16 -15.02
CA GLY A 147 20.30 -11.79 -15.30
C GLY A 147 19.72 -10.73 -14.38
N GLU A 148 19.96 -9.47 -14.72
CA GLU A 148 19.59 -8.31 -13.92
C GLU A 148 18.97 -7.23 -14.81
N VAL A 149 17.93 -6.56 -14.30
CA VAL A 149 17.44 -5.30 -14.85
C VAL A 149 17.35 -4.23 -13.77
N SER A 150 17.76 -3.02 -14.08
CA SER A 150 17.70 -1.88 -13.17
C SER A 150 17.15 -0.63 -13.86
N GLY A 151 16.68 0.31 -13.05
CA GLY A 151 16.16 1.57 -13.56
C GLY A 151 15.21 2.24 -12.59
N ARG A 152 14.14 2.81 -13.13
CA ARG A 152 13.27 3.75 -12.42
C ARG A 152 11.81 3.32 -12.48
N VAL A 153 11.12 3.48 -11.37
CA VAL A 153 9.67 3.25 -11.25
C VAL A 153 9.02 4.48 -10.62
N TRP A 154 7.83 4.86 -11.07
CA TRP A 154 7.02 5.92 -10.48
C TRP A 154 5.72 5.31 -9.99
N LEU A 155 5.32 5.60 -8.74
CA LEU A 155 4.05 5.11 -8.19
C LEU A 155 2.84 5.89 -8.73
N TRP A 156 3.05 7.15 -9.14
CA TRP A 156 1.98 7.98 -9.66
C TRP A 156 2.45 9.12 -10.58
N PRO A 157 1.92 9.20 -11.83
CA PRO A 157 1.22 8.12 -12.52
C PRO A 157 2.13 6.87 -12.62
N LEU A 158 1.54 5.68 -12.68
CA LEU A 158 2.30 4.43 -12.71
C LEU A 158 3.16 4.37 -13.97
N ARG A 159 4.49 4.34 -13.81
CA ARG A 159 5.45 4.26 -14.92
C ARG A 159 6.64 3.41 -14.53
N ALA A 160 7.29 2.79 -15.50
CA ALA A 160 8.54 2.09 -15.29
C ALA A 160 9.46 2.20 -16.49
N GLU A 161 10.75 2.34 -16.24
CA GLU A 161 11.83 2.34 -17.23
C GLU A 161 12.98 1.49 -16.68
N LEU A 162 13.11 0.27 -17.18
CA LEU A 162 14.13 -0.70 -16.75
C LEU A 162 14.98 -1.14 -17.94
N GLN A 163 16.27 -1.36 -17.71
CA GLN A 163 17.20 -1.89 -18.69
C GLN A 163 18.17 -2.86 -18.03
N GLY A 164 18.69 -3.80 -18.81
CA GLY A 164 19.70 -4.72 -18.31
C GLY A 164 19.95 -5.87 -19.26
N GLU A 165 20.41 -6.98 -18.71
CA GLU A 165 20.78 -8.18 -19.46
C GLU A 165 20.09 -9.39 -18.85
N VAL A 166 19.44 -10.20 -19.69
CA VAL A 166 18.77 -11.45 -19.30
C VAL A 166 19.14 -12.51 -20.33
N LEU A 167 19.65 -13.65 -19.87
CA LEU A 167 20.12 -14.76 -20.71
C LEU A 167 21.18 -14.35 -21.76
N GLY A 168 21.99 -13.34 -21.47
CA GLY A 168 23.00 -12.82 -22.41
C GLY A 168 22.45 -11.82 -23.42
N GLU A 169 21.16 -11.50 -23.37
CA GLU A 169 20.51 -10.53 -24.26
C GLU A 169 20.18 -9.23 -23.53
N ARG A 170 20.41 -8.10 -24.21
CA ARG A 170 20.03 -6.79 -23.69
C ARG A 170 18.52 -6.61 -23.77
N VAL A 171 17.91 -6.34 -22.62
CA VAL A 171 16.47 -6.11 -22.49
C VAL A 171 16.18 -4.69 -22.01
N GLY A 172 15.09 -4.12 -22.50
CA GLY A 172 14.58 -2.83 -22.06
C GLY A 172 13.07 -2.90 -21.90
N LEU A 173 12.56 -2.49 -20.75
CA LEU A 173 11.14 -2.44 -20.43
C LEU A 173 10.73 -0.99 -20.19
N ARG A 174 9.65 -0.58 -20.87
CA ARG A 174 8.99 0.71 -20.64
C ARG A 174 7.50 0.47 -20.44
N TYR A 175 6.97 1.02 -19.36
CA TYR A 175 5.55 1.01 -19.03
C TYR A 175 5.08 2.44 -18.76
N GLN A 176 3.92 2.80 -19.31
CA GLN A 176 3.31 4.13 -19.22
C GLN A 176 1.82 4.04 -18.90
#